data_AF-A0A2V2S0B9-F1
#
_entry.id   AF-A0A2V2S0B9-F1
#
_cell.length_a   1.000
_cell.length_b   1.000
_cell.length_c   1.000
_cell.angle_alpha   90.00
_cell.angle_beta   90.00
_cell.angle_gamma   90.00
#
_symmetry.space_group_name_H-M   'P 1'
#
loop_
_entity.id
_entity.type
_entity.pdbx_description
1 polymer ?
#
loop_
_entity_poly.entity_id
_entity_poly.type
_entity_poly.pdbx_seq_one_letter_code
_entity_poly.pdbx_strand_id
1 'polypeptide(L)'
;MCGSIGSAQAQGSAFIYQGRLNAGGSPASGSYDFQFYLRDALSGGNPVGATNSVSAVGVSNGLFTVSLDFGGAPFGGGAPRWLEIEVRTNGAGGFTTLSPRQPLLAVPYSITASNITGVLPASQLSGAIALAQLPGAVLTNNVSGGQEIGIGTLALANDSGFGNTALGFEALASNNNGINNTAVGYKALQSNTTGIQNTAVGIFALNANTTGNGNTATGDDALGSNTSGNNNSRNFMVGGPFSLFLTVPAT
;
A
#
# COMPACT_ATOMS: atom_id res chain seq x y z
N MET A 1 11.19 -23.19 -2.64
CA MET A 1 9.86 -23.48 -3.20
C MET A 1 9.05 -22.19 -3.12
N CYS A 2 8.82 -21.54 -4.26
CA CYS A 2 8.03 -20.30 -4.30
C CYS A 2 6.54 -20.67 -4.20
N GLY A 3 5.88 -20.28 -3.12
CA GLY A 3 4.45 -20.48 -2.95
C GLY A 3 3.69 -19.59 -3.93
N SER A 4 3.03 -20.19 -4.91
CA SER A 4 2.01 -19.51 -5.71
C SER A 4 0.89 -19.06 -4.77
N ILE A 5 0.74 -17.74 -4.62
CA ILE A 5 -0.42 -17.17 -3.93
C ILE A 5 -1.60 -17.36 -4.89
N GLY A 6 -2.57 -18.15 -4.46
CA GLY A 6 -3.75 -18.47 -5.27
C GLY A 6 -4.42 -17.19 -5.79
N SER A 7 -4.68 -17.15 -7.08
CA SER A 7 -5.47 -16.09 -7.70
C SER A 7 -6.82 -15.98 -7.00
N ALA A 8 -7.09 -14.83 -6.38
CA ALA A 8 -8.38 -14.56 -5.75
C ALA A 8 -9.48 -14.60 -6.82
N GLN A 9 -10.39 -15.56 -6.70
CA GLN A 9 -11.60 -15.61 -7.52
C GLN A 9 -12.53 -14.48 -7.10
N ALA A 10 -13.08 -13.75 -8.08
CA ALA A 10 -14.08 -12.72 -7.84
C ALA A 10 -15.22 -13.29 -6.99
N GLN A 11 -15.43 -12.73 -5.80
CA GLN A 11 -16.62 -12.98 -5.00
C GLN A 11 -17.83 -12.53 -5.85
N GLY A 12 -18.82 -13.42 -5.99
CA GLY A 12 -19.79 -13.40 -7.09
C GLY A 12 -20.43 -12.03 -7.39
N SER A 13 -20.55 -11.72 -8.68
CA SER A 13 -21.25 -10.55 -9.23
C SER A 13 -22.78 -10.67 -9.19
N ALA A 14 -23.30 -11.69 -8.50
CA ALA A 14 -24.71 -11.96 -8.41
C ALA A 14 -25.43 -10.92 -7.55
N PHE A 15 -26.53 -10.36 -8.05
CA PHE A 15 -27.40 -9.48 -7.30
C PHE A 15 -28.87 -9.84 -7.51
N ILE A 16 -29.72 -9.39 -6.59
CA ILE A 16 -31.17 -9.57 -6.70
C ILE A 16 -31.77 -8.37 -7.43
N TYR A 17 -32.53 -8.65 -8.48
CA TYR A 17 -33.29 -7.65 -9.22
C TYR A 17 -34.79 -7.84 -8.96
N GLN A 18 -35.45 -6.77 -8.52
CA GLN A 18 -36.90 -6.71 -8.34
C GLN A 18 -37.49 -5.73 -9.35
N GLY A 19 -38.44 -6.20 -10.16
CA GLY A 19 -39.05 -5.41 -11.23
C GLY A 19 -40.57 -5.45 -11.18
N ARG A 20 -41.20 -4.49 -11.87
CA ARG A 20 -42.64 -4.47 -12.14
C ARG A 20 -42.92 -4.63 -13.63
N LEU A 21 -43.71 -5.64 -13.99
CA LEU A 21 -44.20 -5.90 -15.33
C LEU A 21 -45.66 -5.46 -15.47
N ASN A 22 -45.94 -4.65 -16.48
CA ASN A 22 -47.29 -4.30 -16.88
C ASN A 22 -47.57 -4.85 -18.30
N ALA A 23 -48.75 -5.42 -18.51
CA ALA A 23 -49.23 -5.86 -19.81
C ALA A 23 -50.50 -5.08 -20.15
N GLY A 24 -50.51 -4.39 -21.30
CA GLY A 24 -51.68 -3.60 -21.73
C GLY A 24 -52.09 -2.49 -20.74
N GLY A 25 -51.14 -1.92 -20.01
CA GLY A 25 -51.39 -0.87 -19.01
C GLY A 25 -51.82 -1.36 -17.62
N SER A 26 -52.07 -2.66 -17.44
CA SER A 26 -52.39 -3.27 -16.14
C SER A 26 -51.24 -4.12 -15.59
N PRO A 27 -51.11 -4.29 -14.27
CA PRO A 27 -50.10 -5.17 -13.69
C PRO A 27 -50.27 -6.61 -14.18
N ALA A 28 -49.20 -7.21 -14.71
CA ALA A 28 -49.24 -8.57 -15.23
C ALA A 28 -49.28 -9.60 -14.09
N SER A 29 -49.91 -10.75 -14.30
CA SER A 29 -49.86 -11.90 -13.38
C SER A 29 -49.76 -13.19 -14.17
N GLY A 30 -48.93 -14.13 -13.70
CA GLY A 30 -48.67 -15.40 -14.37
C GLY A 30 -47.18 -15.73 -14.46
N SER A 31 -46.83 -16.75 -15.25
CA SER A 31 -45.45 -17.16 -15.47
C SER A 31 -44.88 -16.59 -16.76
N TYR A 32 -43.69 -16.01 -16.67
CA TYR A 32 -43.00 -15.37 -17.79
C TYR A 32 -41.57 -15.87 -17.90
N ASP A 33 -41.04 -15.90 -19.13
CA ASP A 33 -39.61 -16.10 -19.37
C ASP A 33 -38.96 -14.74 -19.55
N PHE A 34 -37.82 -14.54 -18.88
CA PHE A 34 -37.04 -13.32 -18.97
C PHE A 34 -35.64 -13.60 -19.48
N GLN A 35 -35.14 -12.68 -20.30
CA GLN A 35 -33.73 -12.58 -20.66
C GLN A 35 -33.20 -11.22 -20.25
N PHE A 36 -32.06 -11.22 -19.56
CA PHE A 36 -31.40 -10.01 -19.09
C PHE A 36 -30.05 -9.88 -19.77
N TYR A 37 -29.82 -8.70 -20.33
CA TYR A 37 -28.58 -8.32 -21.00
C TYR A 37 -28.04 -7.05 -20.34
N LEU A 38 -26.72 -6.98 -20.19
CA LEU A 38 -26.05 -5.74 -19.87
C LEU A 38 -25.51 -5.12 -21.16
N ARG A 39 -25.74 -3.82 -21.34
CA ARG A 39 -25.35 -3.06 -22.53
C ARG A 39 -24.40 -1.93 -22.15
N ASP A 40 -23.56 -1.52 -23.09
CA ASP A 40 -22.60 -0.41 -22.98
C ASP A 40 -23.14 0.94 -23.46
N ALA A 41 -24.41 1.00 -23.88
CA ALA A 41 -25.10 2.23 -24.29
C ALA A 41 -26.59 2.21 -23.92
N LEU A 42 -27.23 3.39 -23.88
CA LEU A 42 -28.66 3.54 -23.60
C LEU A 42 -29.56 2.98 -24.72
N SER A 43 -29.10 3.07 -25.96
CA SER A 43 -29.75 2.51 -27.16
C SER A 43 -28.66 1.96 -28.08
N GLY A 44 -28.93 0.84 -28.76
CA GLY A 44 -27.89 0.11 -29.49
C GLY A 44 -26.83 -0.49 -28.55
N GLY A 45 -25.58 -0.60 -28.97
CA GLY A 45 -24.48 -1.03 -28.11
C GLY A 45 -24.26 -2.55 -28.02
N ASN A 46 -23.08 -2.92 -27.53
CA ASN A 46 -22.64 -4.30 -27.43
C ASN A 46 -23.07 -4.93 -26.10
N PRO A 47 -23.33 -6.25 -26.08
CA PRO A 47 -23.55 -6.97 -24.83
C PRO A 47 -22.26 -7.03 -23.99
N VAL A 48 -22.40 -6.88 -22.67
CA VAL A 48 -21.29 -6.92 -21.70
C VAL A 48 -21.54 -8.06 -20.71
N GLY A 49 -20.66 -9.04 -20.65
CA GLY A 49 -20.80 -10.18 -19.73
C GLY A 49 -21.81 -11.24 -20.20
N ALA A 50 -22.19 -12.13 -19.28
CA ALA A 50 -23.05 -13.27 -19.55
C ALA A 50 -24.54 -12.87 -19.64
N THR A 51 -25.28 -13.49 -20.56
CA THR A 51 -26.75 -13.37 -20.61
C THR A 51 -27.39 -14.21 -19.52
N ASN A 52 -28.31 -13.61 -18.75
CA ASN A 52 -29.10 -14.32 -17.75
C ASN A 52 -30.45 -14.69 -18.36
N SER A 53 -30.70 -15.98 -18.56
CA SER A 53 -32.00 -16.50 -19.01
C SER A 53 -32.70 -17.16 -17.83
N VAL A 54 -33.87 -16.63 -17.43
CA VAL A 54 -34.66 -17.14 -16.30
C VAL A 54 -36.05 -17.51 -16.80
N SER A 55 -36.37 -18.79 -16.76
CA SER A 55 -37.66 -19.30 -17.25
C SER A 55 -38.67 -19.47 -16.13
N ALA A 56 -39.96 -19.44 -16.49
CA ALA A 56 -41.08 -19.68 -15.58
C ALA A 56 -41.07 -18.79 -14.31
N VAL A 57 -40.63 -17.53 -14.42
CA VAL A 57 -40.64 -16.57 -13.32
C VAL A 57 -42.09 -16.21 -12.96
N GLY A 58 -42.45 -16.42 -11.69
CA GLY A 58 -43.76 -16.03 -11.17
C GLY A 58 -43.86 -14.52 -11.02
N VAL A 59 -44.78 -13.92 -11.77
CA VAL A 59 -45.15 -12.50 -11.65
C VAL A 59 -46.50 -12.42 -10.95
N SER A 60 -46.58 -11.65 -9.87
CA SER A 60 -47.82 -11.44 -9.10
C SER A 60 -48.07 -9.96 -8.89
N ASN A 61 -49.24 -9.47 -9.33
CA ASN A 61 -49.57 -8.04 -9.31
C ASN A 61 -48.48 -7.15 -9.94
N GLY A 62 -47.89 -7.65 -11.02
CA GLY A 62 -46.78 -7.05 -11.75
C GLY A 62 -45.41 -7.27 -11.12
N LEU A 63 -45.30 -7.66 -9.85
CA LEU A 63 -44.00 -7.78 -9.17
C LEU A 63 -43.32 -9.12 -9.47
N PHE A 64 -42.01 -9.09 -9.69
CA PHE A 64 -41.17 -10.28 -9.79
C PHE A 64 -39.80 -10.05 -9.16
N THR A 65 -39.09 -11.13 -8.87
CA THR A 65 -37.74 -11.08 -8.30
C THR A 65 -36.89 -12.19 -8.91
N VAL A 66 -35.67 -11.84 -9.34
CA VAL A 66 -34.72 -12.76 -9.96
C VAL A 66 -33.31 -12.50 -9.43
N SER A 67 -32.47 -13.53 -9.42
CA SER A 67 -31.03 -13.37 -9.20
C SER A 67 -30.33 -13.27 -10.55
N LEU A 68 -29.53 -12.22 -10.73
CA LEU A 68 -28.79 -11.94 -11.96
C LEU A 68 -27.29 -12.02 -11.69
N ASP A 69 -26.56 -12.76 -12.52
CA ASP A 69 -25.10 -12.81 -12.49
C ASP A 69 -24.53 -12.67 -13.91
N PHE A 70 -23.86 -11.55 -14.17
CA PHE A 70 -23.27 -11.25 -15.48
C PHE A 70 -21.81 -11.72 -15.62
N GLY A 71 -21.27 -12.43 -14.63
CA GLY A 71 -19.93 -13.02 -14.67
C GLY A 71 -18.78 -12.02 -14.42
N GLY A 72 -17.58 -12.32 -14.94
CA GLY A 72 -16.35 -11.61 -14.60
C GLY A 72 -16.34 -10.12 -14.98
N ALA A 73 -16.35 -9.25 -13.96
CA ALA A 73 -16.13 -7.79 -14.03
C ALA A 73 -16.93 -6.98 -15.09
N PRO A 74 -18.25 -7.17 -15.26
CA PRO A 74 -19.09 -6.44 -16.22
C PRO A 74 -19.09 -4.92 -15.97
N PHE A 75 -18.84 -4.49 -14.74
CA PHE A 75 -18.76 -3.08 -14.32
C PHE A 75 -17.33 -2.54 -14.25
N GLY A 76 -16.35 -3.24 -14.84
CA GLY A 76 -14.96 -2.80 -14.87
C GLY A 76 -14.79 -1.43 -15.56
N GLY A 77 -13.90 -0.60 -15.01
CA GLY A 77 -13.53 0.70 -15.59
C GLY A 77 -14.49 1.86 -15.30
N GLY A 78 -15.48 1.68 -14.41
CA GLY A 78 -16.38 2.76 -13.98
C GLY A 78 -17.34 3.29 -15.06
N ALA A 79 -17.36 2.67 -16.23
CA ALA A 79 -18.25 3.05 -17.31
C ALA A 79 -19.71 2.66 -16.96
N PRO A 80 -20.70 3.52 -17.29
CA PRO A 80 -22.11 3.20 -17.06
C PRO A 80 -22.52 1.95 -17.83
N ARG A 81 -23.53 1.26 -17.29
CA ARG A 81 -24.13 0.07 -17.88
C ARG A 81 -25.64 0.20 -17.91
N TRP A 82 -26.27 -0.47 -18.87
CA TRP A 82 -27.72 -0.43 -19.05
C TRP A 82 -28.27 -1.85 -19.05
N LEU A 83 -29.25 -2.11 -18.18
CA LEU A 83 -29.99 -3.36 -18.13
C LEU A 83 -31.07 -3.34 -19.21
N GLU A 84 -30.95 -4.24 -20.16
CA GLU A 84 -31.99 -4.57 -21.13
C GLU A 84 -32.69 -5.84 -20.71
N ILE A 85 -34.01 -5.79 -20.72
CA ILE A 85 -34.88 -6.88 -20.29
C ILE A 85 -35.75 -7.25 -21.46
N GLU A 86 -35.75 -8.52 -21.82
CA GLU A 86 -36.70 -9.07 -22.77
C GLU A 86 -37.60 -10.06 -22.05
N VAL A 87 -38.89 -10.03 -22.38
CA VAL A 87 -39.89 -10.86 -21.72
C VAL A 87 -40.78 -11.52 -22.75
N ARG A 88 -41.22 -12.74 -22.45
CA ARG A 88 -42.32 -13.42 -23.13
C ARG A 88 -43.18 -14.18 -22.12
N THR A 89 -44.39 -14.55 -22.54
CA THR A 89 -45.18 -15.53 -21.78
C THR A 89 -44.44 -16.87 -21.75
N ASN A 90 -44.47 -17.57 -20.62
CA ASN A 90 -43.71 -18.80 -20.43
C ASN A 90 -44.00 -19.80 -21.58
N GLY A 91 -42.95 -20.18 -22.31
CA GLY A 91 -43.04 -21.14 -23.41
C GLY A 91 -43.81 -20.68 -24.65
N ALA A 92 -44.20 -19.41 -24.76
CA ALA A 92 -45.03 -18.91 -25.86
C ALA A 92 -44.53 -17.57 -26.43
N GLY A 93 -44.61 -17.44 -27.77
CA GLY A 93 -44.28 -16.21 -28.49
C GLY A 93 -42.79 -15.89 -28.59
N GLY A 94 -42.50 -14.77 -29.26
CA GLY A 94 -41.16 -14.17 -29.31
C GLY A 94 -40.91 -13.28 -28.10
N PHE A 95 -39.64 -13.07 -27.78
CA PHE A 95 -39.23 -12.11 -26.75
C PHE A 95 -39.58 -10.69 -27.18
N THR A 96 -40.14 -9.91 -26.24
CA THR A 96 -40.43 -8.49 -26.40
C THR A 96 -39.47 -7.70 -25.53
N THR A 97 -38.70 -6.79 -26.14
CA THR A 97 -37.77 -5.91 -25.43
C THR A 97 -38.52 -4.82 -24.66
N LEU A 98 -38.27 -4.70 -23.37
CA LEU A 98 -38.85 -3.68 -22.50
C LEU A 98 -38.03 -2.39 -22.58
N SER A 99 -38.67 -1.29 -22.99
CA SER A 99 -38.06 0.04 -23.08
C SER A 99 -38.68 1.01 -22.06
N PRO A 100 -37.91 1.96 -21.51
CA PRO A 100 -36.48 2.20 -21.71
C PRO A 100 -35.59 1.24 -20.90
N ARG A 101 -34.34 1.06 -21.33
CA ARG A 101 -33.32 0.34 -20.55
C ARG A 101 -33.07 1.03 -19.22
N GLN A 102 -32.81 0.25 -18.18
CA GLN A 102 -32.56 0.78 -16.86
C GLN A 102 -31.06 1.02 -16.62
N PRO A 103 -30.65 2.20 -16.12
CA PRO A 103 -29.25 2.43 -15.80
C PRO A 103 -28.85 1.58 -14.59
N LEU A 104 -27.76 0.82 -14.75
CA LEU A 104 -27.04 0.18 -13.65
C LEU A 104 -25.77 0.99 -13.43
N LEU A 105 -25.81 1.85 -12.41
CA LEU A 105 -24.61 2.50 -11.92
C LEU A 105 -23.76 1.44 -11.23
N ALA A 106 -22.45 1.45 -11.50
CA ALA A 106 -21.53 0.70 -10.68
C ALA A 106 -21.65 1.24 -9.25
N VAL A 107 -22.41 0.56 -8.39
CA VAL A 107 -22.20 0.69 -6.94
C VAL A 107 -20.74 0.32 -6.71
N PRO A 108 -20.00 1.09 -5.91
CA PRO A 108 -18.59 0.84 -5.71
C PRO A 108 -18.42 -0.54 -5.08
N TYR A 109 -18.16 -1.54 -5.91
CA TYR A 109 -17.47 -2.74 -5.46
C TYR A 109 -16.05 -2.31 -5.15
N SER A 110 -15.82 -1.76 -3.95
CA SER A 110 -14.47 -1.75 -3.40
C SER A 110 -14.32 -3.01 -2.56
N ILE A 111 -13.47 -3.93 -2.99
CA ILE A 111 -12.54 -4.54 -2.02
C ILE A 111 -11.29 -5.18 -2.63
N THR A 112 -11.15 -5.21 -3.95
CA THR A 112 -9.84 -5.47 -4.55
C THR A 112 -9.32 -4.20 -5.21
N ALA A 113 -8.46 -3.48 -4.49
CA ALA A 113 -7.37 -2.81 -5.18
C ALA A 113 -6.67 -3.90 -5.99
N SER A 114 -6.64 -3.78 -7.32
CA SER A 114 -5.74 -4.61 -8.12
C SER A 114 -4.37 -4.58 -7.45
N ASN A 115 -3.69 -5.73 -7.39
CA ASN A 115 -2.27 -5.73 -7.05
C ASN A 115 -1.63 -4.60 -7.87
N ILE A 116 -1.13 -3.59 -7.18
CA ILE A 116 -0.41 -2.51 -7.81
C ILE A 116 0.88 -3.16 -8.33
N THR A 117 0.90 -3.49 -9.61
CA THR A 117 2.07 -4.06 -10.29
C THR A 117 3.02 -2.96 -10.77
N GLY A 118 2.95 -1.76 -10.17
CA GLY A 118 3.70 -0.56 -10.56
C GLY A 118 4.00 0.36 -9.38
N VAL A 119 4.54 1.55 -9.65
CA VAL A 119 4.82 2.55 -8.60
C VAL A 119 3.56 3.38 -8.36
N LEU A 120 3.06 3.43 -7.12
CA LEU A 120 1.99 4.33 -6.75
C LEU A 120 2.58 5.71 -6.38
N PRO A 121 2.13 6.82 -6.98
CA PRO A 121 2.60 8.15 -6.61
C PRO A 121 2.34 8.44 -5.13
N ALA A 122 3.31 9.03 -4.43
CA ALA A 122 3.21 9.32 -3.00
C ALA A 122 1.98 10.17 -2.62
N SER A 123 1.46 10.98 -3.56
CA SER A 123 0.24 11.78 -3.39
C SER A 123 -1.04 10.95 -3.26
N GLN A 124 -1.00 9.65 -3.55
CA GLN A 124 -2.13 8.73 -3.42
C GLN A 124 -2.05 7.82 -2.19
N LEU A 125 -0.98 7.92 -1.38
CA LEU A 125 -0.94 7.36 -0.03
C LEU A 125 -1.35 8.44 0.97
N SER A 126 -2.57 8.34 1.51
CA SER A 126 -2.99 9.13 2.68
C SER A 126 -3.53 8.22 3.78
N GLY A 127 -3.23 8.56 5.04
CA GLY A 127 -3.61 7.77 6.23
C GLY A 127 -2.44 7.01 6.88
N ALA A 128 -2.74 6.37 8.02
CA ALA A 128 -1.79 5.50 8.73
C ALA A 128 -1.98 4.06 8.25
N ILE A 129 -0.92 3.41 7.75
CA ILE A 129 -0.93 1.99 7.43
C ILE A 129 -0.66 1.23 8.73
N ALA A 130 -1.62 0.41 9.18
CA ALA A 130 -1.45 -0.36 10.40
C ALA A 130 -0.33 -1.39 10.20
N LEU A 131 0.51 -1.59 11.23
CA LEU A 131 1.69 -2.46 11.18
C LEU A 131 1.37 -3.90 10.71
N ALA A 132 0.16 -4.40 11.00
CA ALA A 132 -0.32 -5.72 10.57
C ALA A 132 -0.60 -5.84 9.06
N GLN A 133 -0.64 -4.72 8.33
CA GLN A 133 -0.91 -4.66 6.89
C GLN A 133 0.37 -4.58 6.04
N LEU A 134 1.54 -4.48 6.68
CA LEU A 134 2.83 -4.51 6.01
C LEU A 134 3.34 -5.96 5.98
N PRO A 135 3.57 -6.57 4.80
CA PRO A 135 4.25 -7.85 4.70
C PRO A 135 5.59 -7.78 5.43
N GLY A 136 6.02 -8.85 6.10
CA GLY A 136 7.29 -8.86 6.85
C GLY A 136 8.52 -8.43 6.02
N ALA A 137 8.46 -8.56 4.70
CA ALA A 137 9.49 -8.12 3.74
C ALA A 137 9.50 -6.60 3.44
N VAL A 138 8.44 -5.84 3.77
CA VAL A 138 8.43 -4.38 3.64
C VAL A 138 9.09 -3.72 4.85
N LEU A 139 9.17 -4.42 5.99
CA LEU A 139 9.94 -4.02 7.17
C LEU A 139 11.43 -4.39 7.07
N THR A 140 11.85 -5.23 6.12
CA THR A 140 13.28 -5.57 5.93
C THR A 140 14.07 -4.52 5.14
N ASN A 141 13.45 -3.41 4.76
CA ASN A 141 14.14 -2.24 4.20
C ASN A 141 14.21 -1.11 5.23
N ASN A 142 14.85 -1.38 6.35
CA ASN A 142 15.92 -0.49 6.78
C ASN A 142 17.24 -1.20 6.46
N VAL A 143 17.74 -0.88 5.26
CA VAL A 143 19.06 -1.16 4.66
C VAL A 143 19.70 -2.53 4.99
N SER A 144 19.57 -3.46 4.04
CA SER A 144 20.44 -4.63 3.81
C SER A 144 20.84 -5.51 5.00
N GLY A 145 19.90 -6.30 5.51
CA GLY A 145 20.20 -7.65 6.03
C GLY A 145 21.05 -7.76 7.29
N GLY A 146 21.48 -6.66 7.89
CA GLY A 146 21.88 -6.59 9.29
C GLY A 146 20.75 -5.99 10.11
N GLN A 147 20.85 -6.06 11.43
CA GLN A 147 19.83 -5.56 12.34
C GLN A 147 19.89 -4.03 12.47
N GLU A 148 19.78 -3.28 11.37
CA GLU A 148 19.93 -1.82 11.35
C GLU A 148 18.61 -1.04 11.52
N ILE A 149 18.68 0.15 12.13
CA ILE A 149 17.56 1.12 12.24
C ILE A 149 18.03 2.48 11.70
N GLY A 150 17.61 2.84 10.49
CA GLY A 150 17.90 4.14 9.85
C GLY A 150 16.66 5.03 9.77
N ILE A 151 16.71 6.26 10.28
CA ILE A 151 15.62 7.24 10.17
C ILE A 151 16.21 8.62 9.88
N GLY A 152 15.92 9.17 8.70
CA GLY A 152 16.42 10.47 8.24
C GLY A 152 17.03 10.39 6.84
N THR A 153 17.09 11.51 6.13
CA THR A 153 17.65 11.54 4.77
C THR A 153 19.14 11.16 4.81
N LEU A 154 19.54 10.18 3.99
CA LEU A 154 20.91 9.64 3.92
C LEU A 154 21.43 8.98 5.21
N ALA A 155 20.57 8.63 6.16
CA ALA A 155 20.95 7.73 7.25
C ALA A 155 21.33 6.35 6.66
N LEU A 156 22.46 5.78 7.11
CA LEU A 156 22.98 4.48 6.65
C LEU A 156 23.30 4.39 5.13
N ALA A 157 23.48 5.53 4.44
CA ALA A 157 23.57 5.56 2.97
C ALA A 157 24.66 4.64 2.38
N ASN A 158 25.75 4.39 3.12
CA ASN A 158 26.79 3.43 2.76
C ASN A 158 27.18 2.57 3.98
N ASP A 159 26.20 2.03 4.70
CA ASP A 159 26.44 1.07 5.79
C ASP A 159 26.53 -0.37 5.26
N SER A 160 27.66 -1.04 5.44
CA SER A 160 27.87 -2.47 5.19
C SER A 160 28.06 -3.27 6.49
N GLY A 161 27.82 -2.64 7.64
CA GLY A 161 27.95 -3.19 8.98
C GLY A 161 26.73 -3.99 9.46
N PHE A 162 26.73 -4.31 10.75
CA PHE A 162 25.65 -5.06 11.41
C PHE A 162 25.25 -4.40 12.74
N GLY A 163 23.94 -4.29 13.00
CA GLY A 163 23.40 -3.89 14.30
C GLY A 163 23.50 -2.39 14.60
N ASN A 164 23.51 -1.54 13.58
CA ASN A 164 23.69 -0.09 13.76
C ASN A 164 22.35 0.66 13.87
N THR A 165 22.29 1.68 14.73
CA THR A 165 21.14 2.60 14.82
C THR A 165 21.57 3.99 14.36
N ALA A 166 20.95 4.53 13.32
CA ALA A 166 21.18 5.86 12.78
C ALA A 166 19.88 6.68 12.73
N LEU A 167 19.84 7.80 13.45
CA LEU A 167 18.71 8.73 13.49
C LEU A 167 19.19 10.16 13.21
N GLY A 168 18.84 10.73 12.07
CA GLY A 168 19.23 12.07 11.65
C GLY A 168 19.72 12.15 10.21
N PHE A 169 19.87 13.37 9.68
CA PHE A 169 20.42 13.60 8.34
C PHE A 169 21.89 13.16 8.29
N GLU A 170 22.23 12.28 7.36
CA GLU A 170 23.60 11.73 7.15
C GLU A 170 24.25 11.06 8.39
N ALA A 171 23.44 10.56 9.33
CA ALA A 171 23.95 9.75 10.44
C ALA A 171 24.45 8.38 9.91
N LEU A 172 25.66 7.97 10.28
CA LEU A 172 26.32 6.73 9.80
C LEU A 172 26.36 6.60 8.26
N ALA A 173 26.45 7.72 7.54
CA ALA A 173 26.36 7.72 6.08
C ALA A 173 27.52 6.99 5.36
N SER A 174 28.66 6.74 6.04
CA SER A 174 29.84 6.08 5.45
C SER A 174 30.40 4.94 6.33
N ASN A 175 29.53 4.01 6.76
CA ASN A 175 29.90 2.90 7.64
C ASN A 175 30.34 1.60 6.96
N ASN A 176 31.65 1.42 6.78
CA ASN A 176 32.23 0.28 6.06
C ASN A 176 32.69 -0.86 7.00
N ASN A 177 31.75 -1.72 7.41
CA ASN A 177 31.91 -2.86 8.33
C ASN A 177 31.94 -2.51 9.83
N GLY A 178 31.54 -1.31 10.24
CA GLY A 178 31.36 -0.99 11.66
C GLY A 178 30.14 -1.70 12.27
N ILE A 179 30.25 -2.23 13.48
CA ILE A 179 29.23 -3.08 14.11
C ILE A 179 28.74 -2.45 15.42
N ASN A 180 27.44 -2.54 15.69
CA ASN A 180 26.79 -2.10 16.93
C ASN A 180 27.04 -0.62 17.29
N ASN A 181 26.99 0.28 16.29
CA ASN A 181 27.13 1.71 16.51
C ASN A 181 25.75 2.39 16.65
N THR A 182 25.66 3.37 17.55
CA THR A 182 24.47 4.23 17.71
C THR A 182 24.82 5.66 17.35
N ALA A 183 24.20 6.22 16.32
CA ALA A 183 24.38 7.58 15.83
C ALA A 183 23.04 8.32 15.81
N VAL A 184 22.90 9.34 16.66
CA VAL A 184 21.67 10.13 16.77
C VAL A 184 22.02 11.61 16.67
N GLY A 185 21.67 12.25 15.56
CA GLY A 185 21.94 13.67 15.28
C GLY A 185 22.32 13.95 13.84
N TYR A 186 22.45 15.24 13.49
CA TYR A 186 22.93 15.67 12.18
C TYR A 186 24.41 15.26 12.01
N LYS A 187 24.69 14.41 11.01
CA LYS A 187 26.03 13.90 10.68
C LYS A 187 26.81 13.26 11.85
N ALA A 188 26.10 12.61 12.77
CA ALA A 188 26.73 11.81 13.83
C ALA A 188 27.37 10.53 13.23
N LEU A 189 28.60 10.21 13.63
CA LEU A 189 29.39 9.06 13.09
C LEU A 189 29.45 8.98 11.56
N GLN A 190 29.36 10.12 10.87
CA GLN A 190 29.26 10.18 9.41
C GLN A 190 30.39 9.41 8.69
N SER A 191 31.62 9.46 9.20
CA SER A 191 32.82 8.89 8.56
C SER A 191 33.32 7.60 9.21
N ASN A 192 32.55 6.98 10.12
CA ASN A 192 32.98 5.76 10.83
C ASN A 192 33.16 4.63 9.84
N THR A 193 34.36 4.16 9.54
CA THR A 193 34.54 3.08 8.57
C THR A 193 34.39 1.72 9.25
N THR A 194 35.31 1.34 10.14
CA THR A 194 35.35 0.01 10.77
C THR A 194 35.14 0.03 12.28
N GLY A 195 34.91 1.19 12.88
CA GLY A 195 34.72 1.33 14.32
C GLY A 195 33.50 0.56 14.84
N ILE A 196 33.65 -0.06 16.00
CA ILE A 196 32.68 -0.94 16.65
C ILE A 196 32.25 -0.36 18.01
N GLN A 197 30.98 -0.53 18.37
CA GLN A 197 30.43 -0.14 19.69
C GLN A 197 30.61 1.35 20.03
N ASN A 198 30.49 2.24 19.04
CA ASN A 198 30.50 3.68 19.29
C ASN A 198 29.08 4.21 19.53
N THR A 199 28.94 5.13 20.47
CA THR A 199 27.69 5.85 20.73
C THR A 199 27.94 7.34 20.53
N ALA A 200 27.29 7.93 19.52
CA ALA A 200 27.36 9.33 19.16
C ALA A 200 25.97 9.95 19.19
N VAL A 201 25.73 10.86 20.14
CA VAL A 201 24.44 11.52 20.31
C VAL A 201 24.66 13.03 20.33
N GLY A 202 24.34 13.69 19.23
CA GLY A 202 24.57 15.12 19.04
C GLY A 202 24.90 15.49 17.59
N ILE A 203 24.85 16.78 17.28
CA ILE A 203 25.26 17.31 15.97
C ILE A 203 26.78 17.13 15.85
N PHE A 204 27.26 16.54 14.75
CA PHE A 204 28.69 16.26 14.50
C PHE A 204 29.43 15.39 15.55
N ALA A 205 28.71 14.73 16.47
CA ALA A 205 29.34 13.83 17.44
C ALA A 205 30.08 12.68 16.73
N LEU A 206 31.36 12.49 17.05
CA LEU A 206 32.26 11.51 16.42
C LEU A 206 32.27 11.53 14.88
N ASN A 207 31.99 12.68 14.24
CA ASN A 207 31.85 12.74 12.79
C ASN A 207 33.07 12.19 12.03
N ALA A 208 34.29 12.49 12.49
CA ALA A 208 35.53 12.06 11.85
C ALA A 208 36.10 10.73 12.37
N ASN A 209 35.38 10.00 13.24
CA ASN A 209 35.84 8.68 13.67
C ASN A 209 35.93 7.77 12.45
N THR A 210 37.00 7.00 12.31
CA THR A 210 37.15 6.04 11.19
C THR A 210 37.29 4.61 11.70
N THR A 211 38.18 4.38 12.68
CA THR A 211 38.54 3.03 13.16
C THR A 211 38.42 2.88 14.68
N GLY A 212 38.11 3.96 15.40
CA GLY A 212 38.03 3.97 16.86
C GLY A 212 36.84 3.14 17.36
N ASN A 213 37.05 2.41 18.44
CA ASN A 213 36.09 1.50 19.05
C ASN A 213 35.71 1.94 20.48
N GLY A 214 34.48 1.65 20.89
CA GLY A 214 34.03 1.87 22.26
C GLY A 214 33.97 3.35 22.69
N ASN A 215 33.85 4.28 21.74
CA ASN A 215 33.78 5.70 22.07
C ASN A 215 32.36 6.13 22.42
N THR A 216 32.21 6.92 23.48
CA THR A 216 30.94 7.55 23.85
C THR A 216 31.07 9.05 23.73
N ALA A 217 30.35 9.64 22.78
CA ALA A 217 30.28 11.08 22.55
C ALA A 217 28.84 11.55 22.64
N THR A 218 28.57 12.43 23.59
CA THR A 218 27.26 13.04 23.76
C THR A 218 27.43 14.55 23.75
N GLY A 219 26.85 15.26 22.79
CA GLY A 219 27.06 16.69 22.61
C GLY A 219 27.31 17.15 21.18
N ASP A 220 27.15 18.45 20.94
CA ASP A 220 27.55 19.11 19.68
C ASP A 220 29.07 19.04 19.53
N ASP A 221 29.57 18.48 18.43
CA ASP A 221 30.99 18.30 18.12
C ASP A 221 31.80 17.53 19.19
N ALA A 222 31.11 16.72 20.00
CA ALA A 222 31.75 15.86 20.99
C ALA A 222 32.64 14.83 20.27
N LEU A 223 33.95 14.88 20.55
CA LEU A 223 34.98 14.06 19.88
C LEU A 223 34.96 14.19 18.35
N GLY A 224 34.52 15.32 17.79
CA GLY A 224 34.35 15.49 16.34
C GLY A 224 35.61 15.26 15.50
N SER A 225 36.81 15.51 16.05
CA SER A 225 38.10 15.26 15.39
C SER A 225 38.79 13.95 15.80
N ASN A 226 38.14 13.07 16.58
CA ASN A 226 38.72 11.79 16.93
C ASN A 226 38.69 10.87 15.71
N THR A 227 39.86 10.48 15.17
CA THR A 227 39.95 9.66 13.95
C THR A 227 40.17 8.17 14.22
N SER A 228 40.86 7.82 15.32
CA SER A 228 41.33 6.45 15.61
C SER A 228 41.46 6.12 17.11
N GLY A 229 41.06 7.01 18.02
CA GLY A 229 41.12 6.77 19.45
C GLY A 229 40.06 5.77 19.92
N ASN A 230 40.41 4.92 20.89
CA ASN A 230 39.54 3.90 21.47
C ASN A 230 39.16 4.25 22.91
N ASN A 231 37.96 3.84 23.35
CA ASN A 231 37.45 4.03 24.72
C ASN A 231 37.45 5.48 25.21
N ASN A 232 37.29 6.44 24.30
CA ASN A 232 37.18 7.84 24.66
C ASN A 232 35.74 8.16 25.08
N SER A 233 35.59 8.83 26.22
CA SER A 233 34.31 9.33 26.69
C SER A 233 34.37 10.85 26.78
N ARG A 234 33.61 11.55 25.94
CA ARG A 234 33.43 13.01 26.04
C ARG A 234 31.94 13.32 26.05
N ASN A 235 31.45 13.74 27.21
CA ASN A 235 30.11 14.30 27.34
C ASN A 235 30.23 15.82 27.29
N PHE A 236 29.99 16.41 26.12
CA PHE A 236 30.02 17.86 25.91
C PHE A 236 28.59 18.38 25.73
N MET A 237 27.87 18.53 26.84
CA MET A 237 26.57 19.19 26.83
C MET A 237 26.79 20.70 26.69
N VAL A 238 26.83 21.25 25.47
CA VAL A 238 26.93 22.70 25.32
C VAL A 238 25.58 23.36 25.47
N GLY A 239 25.40 24.03 26.60
CA GLY A 239 24.83 25.36 26.62
C GLY A 239 25.94 26.39 26.83
N GLY A 240 26.36 27.09 25.76
CA GLY A 240 27.16 28.32 25.81
C GLY A 240 28.60 28.26 25.21
N PRO A 241 29.05 29.31 24.49
CA PRO A 241 30.37 29.34 23.85
C PRO A 241 31.42 29.70 24.90
N PHE A 242 32.48 28.90 25.02
CA PHE A 242 33.81 29.18 25.60
C PHE A 242 34.30 27.97 26.39
N SER A 243 35.16 27.17 25.76
CA SER A 243 36.16 26.40 26.50
C SER A 243 37.33 26.05 25.58
N LEU A 244 38.43 26.78 25.79
CA LEU A 244 39.78 26.53 25.26
C LEU A 244 40.33 25.24 25.88
N PHE A 245 40.88 24.33 25.08
CA PHE A 245 41.64 23.18 25.59
C PHE A 245 43.01 23.10 24.92
N LEU A 246 44.06 23.29 25.73
CA LEU A 246 45.44 22.94 25.38
C LEU A 246 45.58 21.41 25.36
N THR A 247 46.20 20.88 24.31
CA THR A 247 46.60 19.47 24.24
C THR A 247 48.03 19.33 24.75
N VAL A 248 48.28 18.44 25.72
CA VAL A 248 49.63 17.99 26.06
C VAL A 248 49.94 16.75 25.22
N PRO A 249 51.05 16.73 24.45
CA PRO A 249 51.42 15.55 23.66
C PRO A 249 51.88 14.42 24.59
N ALA A 250 51.50 13.19 24.26
CA ALA A 250 52.01 12.00 24.93
C ALA A 250 53.52 11.88 24.69
N THR A 251 54.26 11.54 25.74
CA THR A 251 55.72 11.40 25.80
C THR A 251 56.30 10.49 24.73
#